data_AF-A0AA36N4H5-F1
#
_entry.id   AF-A0AA36N4H5-F1
#
_cell.length_a   1.000
_cell.length_b   1.000
_cell.length_c   1.000
_cell.angle_alpha   90.00
_cell.angle_beta   90.00
_cell.angle_gamma   90.00
#
_symmetry.space_group_name_H-M   'P 1'
#
loop_
_entity.id
_entity.type
_entity.pdbx_description
1 polymer ?
#
loop_
_entity_poly.entity_id
_entity_poly.type
_entity_poly.pdbx_seq_one_letter_code
_entity_poly.pdbx_strand_id
1 'polypeptide(L)'
;MVGLMPTWQHLLQSPEVEKYDWLLNLEFDHLLRVRQLRLSIATYLARLSSEAKAAETDPLLLMFGNAFLFNRGMVKDMKRQWSSLGRTAPPGHSASGCPMFMEGHFEWPQSCSQDIVYPTLVTLMSPPVGAFGAPGCGQPPGDQLPLACFEFQRQPVHDTGLDQLSLVKEVAALARGLDASAAESSNATAALLRGAKDVPLFHHFSDPAARRAAVELLGA
;
A
#
# COMPACT_ATOMS: atom_id res chain seq x y z
N MET A 1 3.56 -8.39 13.87
CA MET A 1 4.81 -8.16 13.11
C MET A 1 5.84 -9.29 13.20
N VAL A 2 5.84 -10.13 14.24
CA VAL A 2 6.75 -11.29 14.42
C VAL A 2 6.80 -12.25 13.20
N GLY A 3 5.77 -12.28 12.35
CA GLY A 3 5.74 -13.10 11.12
C GLY A 3 6.44 -12.51 9.90
N LEU A 4 6.75 -11.21 9.88
CA LEU A 4 7.21 -10.52 8.65
C LEU A 4 8.54 -11.07 8.12
N MET A 5 9.54 -11.17 9.00
CA MET A 5 10.90 -11.59 8.62
C MET A 5 10.96 -13.07 8.20
N PRO A 6 10.31 -14.03 8.92
CA PRO A 6 10.18 -15.41 8.44
C PRO A 6 9.48 -15.52 7.08
N THR A 7 8.43 -14.73 6.84
CA THR A 7 7.73 -14.72 5.54
C THR A 7 8.67 -14.28 4.41
N TRP A 8 9.42 -13.19 4.60
CA TRP A 8 10.41 -12.76 3.60
C TRP A 8 11.54 -13.77 3.41
N GLN A 9 12.05 -14.37 4.49
CA GLN A 9 13.05 -15.43 4.40
C GLN A 9 12.58 -16.57 3.49
N HIS A 10 11.33 -17.01 3.69
CA HIS A 10 10.73 -18.06 2.86
C HIS A 10 10.54 -17.61 1.41
N LEU A 11 9.98 -16.41 1.19
CA LEU A 11 9.73 -15.86 -0.15
C LEU A 11 11.02 -15.69 -0.95
N LEU A 12 12.08 -15.13 -0.36
CA LEU A 12 13.34 -14.85 -1.07
C LEU A 12 14.15 -16.11 -1.42
N GLN A 13 13.90 -17.21 -0.71
CA GLN A 13 14.44 -18.53 -1.03
C GLN A 13 13.65 -19.25 -2.14
N SER A 14 12.42 -18.83 -2.40
CA SER A 14 11.57 -19.43 -3.43
C SER A 14 11.95 -18.93 -4.83
N PRO A 15 12.13 -19.81 -5.83
CA PRO A 15 12.34 -19.39 -7.22
C PRO A 15 11.08 -18.71 -7.81
N GLU A 16 9.90 -18.94 -7.22
CA GLU A 16 8.65 -18.35 -7.69
C GLU A 16 8.64 -16.83 -7.60
N VAL A 17 9.35 -16.26 -6.61
CA VAL A 17 9.39 -14.82 -6.39
C VAL A 17 9.94 -14.06 -7.60
N GLU A 18 10.85 -14.69 -8.36
CA GLU A 18 11.53 -14.09 -9.51
C GLU A 18 10.61 -13.98 -10.73
N LYS A 19 9.49 -14.71 -10.75
CA LYS A 19 8.50 -14.70 -11.85
C LYS A 19 7.62 -13.46 -11.83
N TYR A 20 7.51 -12.77 -10.70
CA TYR A 20 6.65 -11.60 -10.55
C TYR A 20 7.42 -10.31 -10.83
N ASP A 21 6.78 -9.35 -11.47
CA ASP A 21 7.35 -8.00 -11.67
C ASP A 21 7.20 -7.14 -10.41
N TRP A 22 6.15 -7.42 -9.63
CA TRP A 22 5.79 -6.72 -8.40
C TRP A 22 5.34 -7.72 -7.34
N LEU A 23 5.78 -7.51 -6.10
CA LEU A 23 5.21 -8.14 -4.91
C LEU A 23 4.45 -7.11 -4.11
N LEU A 24 3.38 -7.54 -3.46
CA LEU A 24 2.57 -6.71 -2.59
C LEU A 24 2.58 -7.30 -1.18
N ASN A 25 2.97 -6.50 -0.19
CA ASN A 25 2.70 -6.78 1.21
C ASN A 25 1.46 -5.97 1.62
N LEU A 26 0.47 -6.67 2.19
CA LEU A 26 -0.84 -6.11 2.48
C LEU A 26 -1.37 -6.69 3.80
N GLU A 27 -1.96 -5.84 4.63
CA GLU A 27 -2.66 -6.25 5.85
C GLU A 27 -4.05 -6.85 5.54
N PHE A 28 -4.55 -7.72 6.42
CA PHE A 28 -5.78 -8.49 6.18
C PHE A 28 -7.08 -7.67 6.16
N ASP A 29 -7.02 -6.43 6.65
CA ASP A 29 -8.15 -5.50 6.72
C ASP A 29 -8.26 -4.59 5.48
N HIS A 30 -7.44 -4.84 4.47
CA HIS A 30 -7.51 -4.19 3.18
C HIS A 30 -8.32 -5.01 2.18
N LEU A 31 -9.11 -4.30 1.37
CA LEU A 31 -9.75 -4.83 0.18
C LEU A 31 -8.99 -4.34 -1.06
N LEU A 32 -8.54 -5.27 -1.90
CA LEU A 32 -7.69 -5.02 -3.05
C LEU A 32 -8.44 -5.10 -4.38
N ARG A 33 -8.40 -4.05 -5.19
CA ARG A 33 -8.88 -4.03 -6.57
C ARG A 33 -7.72 -4.27 -7.53
N VAL A 34 -7.46 -5.53 -7.89
CA VAL A 34 -6.26 -5.94 -8.66
C VAL A 34 -6.10 -5.18 -9.98
N ARG A 35 -7.18 -4.98 -10.74
CA ARG A 35 -7.12 -4.22 -11.99
C ARG A 35 -6.70 -2.78 -11.73
N GLN A 36 -7.28 -2.15 -10.73
CA GLN A 36 -6.97 -0.77 -10.37
C GLN A 36 -5.54 -0.66 -9.84
N LEU A 37 -5.05 -1.65 -9.07
CA LEU A 37 -3.66 -1.69 -8.60
C LEU A 37 -2.68 -1.60 -9.76
N ARG A 38 -2.89 -2.41 -10.81
CA ARG A 38 -2.04 -2.39 -12.00
C ARG A 38 -2.06 -1.03 -12.71
N LEU A 39 -3.24 -0.41 -12.84
CA LEU A 39 -3.38 0.92 -13.43
C LEU A 39 -2.71 2.00 -12.58
N SER A 40 -2.81 1.92 -11.25
CA SER A 40 -2.15 2.84 -10.33
C SER A 40 -0.63 2.71 -10.39
N ILE A 41 -0.08 1.48 -10.43
CA ILE A 41 1.36 1.24 -10.63
C ILE A 41 1.82 1.88 -11.94
N ALA A 42 1.14 1.61 -13.06
CA ALA A 42 1.49 2.18 -14.36
C ALA A 42 1.45 3.73 -14.34
N THR A 43 0.43 4.30 -13.69
CA THR A 43 0.27 5.76 -13.54
C THR A 43 1.42 6.36 -12.73
N TYR A 44 1.81 5.72 -11.61
CA TYR A 44 2.94 6.14 -10.79
C TYR A 44 4.24 6.09 -11.59
N LEU A 45 4.53 4.97 -12.26
CA LEU A 45 5.76 4.80 -13.04
C LEU A 45 5.87 5.83 -14.17
N ALA A 46 4.77 6.11 -14.88
CA ALA A 46 4.74 7.13 -15.91
C ALA A 46 5.10 8.52 -15.35
N ARG A 47 4.54 8.89 -14.19
CA ARG A 47 4.85 10.16 -13.52
C ARG A 47 6.31 10.22 -13.06
N LEU A 48 6.79 9.20 -12.36
CA LEU A 48 8.16 9.14 -11.87
C LEU A 48 9.20 9.19 -13.00
N SER A 49 8.92 8.53 -14.12
CA SER A 49 9.75 8.58 -15.32
C SER A 49 9.76 9.97 -15.94
N SER A 50 8.58 10.61 -16.06
CA SER A 50 8.47 11.97 -16.61
C SER A 50 9.19 13.04 -15.77
N GLU A 51 9.31 12.80 -14.47
CA GLU A 51 10.01 13.68 -13.53
C GLU A 51 11.49 13.31 -13.36
N ALA A 52 12.00 12.34 -14.13
CA ALA A 52 13.36 11.79 -14.03
C ALA A 52 13.75 11.34 -12.62
N LYS A 53 12.77 10.88 -11.83
CA LYS A 53 12.96 10.43 -10.44
C LYS A 53 13.31 8.96 -10.33
N ALA A 54 12.83 8.15 -11.27
CA ALA A 54 13.11 6.72 -11.35
C ALA A 54 12.79 6.19 -12.74
N ALA A 55 13.60 5.24 -13.22
CA ALA A 55 13.24 4.37 -14.33
C ALA A 55 12.43 3.17 -13.81
N GLU A 56 11.60 2.58 -14.68
CA GLU A 56 10.83 1.36 -14.37
C GLU A 56 11.70 0.19 -13.87
N THR A 57 12.96 0.14 -14.32
CA THR A 57 13.93 -0.91 -13.99
C THR A 57 14.67 -0.68 -12.66
N ASP A 58 14.62 0.53 -12.10
CA ASP A 58 15.32 0.83 -10.86
C ASP A 58 14.69 0.05 -9.69
N PRO A 59 15.43 -0.34 -8.65
CA PRO A 59 14.84 -0.83 -7.41
C PRO A 59 13.90 0.22 -6.81
N LEU A 60 12.63 -0.17 -6.57
CA LEU A 60 11.58 0.75 -6.11
C LEU A 60 10.67 0.13 -5.06
N LEU A 61 10.31 0.97 -4.08
CA LEU A 61 9.20 0.75 -3.15
C LEU A 61 8.07 1.75 -3.47
N LEU A 62 6.86 1.26 -3.71
CA LEU A 62 5.67 2.12 -3.70
C LEU A 62 4.90 1.92 -2.38
N MET A 63 4.58 3.03 -1.74
CA MET A 63 3.84 3.10 -0.48
C MET A 63 2.41 3.53 -0.79
N PHE A 64 1.49 2.57 -0.76
CA PHE A 64 0.06 2.78 -0.97
C PHE A 64 -0.63 2.74 0.40
N GLY A 65 -0.28 3.68 1.28
CA GLY A 65 -0.65 3.62 2.68
C GLY A 65 0.10 2.50 3.40
N ASN A 66 -0.64 1.59 4.02
CA ASN A 66 -0.06 0.43 4.73
C ASN A 66 0.11 -0.79 3.83
N ALA A 67 -0.06 -0.60 2.52
CA ALA A 67 0.23 -1.56 1.49
C ALA A 67 1.54 -1.18 0.79
N PHE A 68 2.50 -2.11 0.78
CA PHE A 68 3.84 -1.86 0.27
C PHE A 68 4.10 -2.71 -0.97
N LEU A 69 4.48 -2.06 -2.07
CA LEU A 69 4.74 -2.72 -3.34
C LEU A 69 6.23 -2.69 -3.66
N PHE A 70 6.78 -3.87 -3.91
CA PHE A 70 8.19 -4.09 -4.16
C PHE A 70 8.36 -4.53 -5.60
N ASN A 71 9.07 -3.75 -6.42
CA ASN A 71 9.34 -4.23 -7.77
C ASN A 71 10.44 -5.30 -7.78
N ARG A 72 10.57 -6.02 -8.90
CA ARG A 72 11.55 -7.10 -9.07
C ARG A 72 12.98 -6.65 -8.75
N GLY A 73 13.35 -5.42 -9.13
CA GLY A 73 14.67 -4.85 -8.84
C GLY A 73 14.94 -4.79 -7.34
N MET A 74 14.01 -4.22 -6.57
CA MET A 74 14.12 -4.15 -5.11
C MET A 74 14.18 -5.53 -4.46
N VAL A 75 13.35 -6.48 -4.90
CA VAL A 75 13.33 -7.84 -4.34
C VAL A 75 14.67 -8.56 -4.57
N LYS A 76 15.27 -8.42 -5.75
CA LYS A 76 16.61 -8.96 -6.05
C LYS A 76 17.68 -8.34 -5.13
N ASP A 77 17.59 -7.05 -4.89
CA ASP A 77 18.51 -6.32 -4.02
C ASP A 77 18.35 -6.69 -2.55
N MET A 78 17.11 -6.88 -2.08
CA MET A 78 16.80 -7.41 -0.77
C MET A 78 17.38 -8.81 -0.60
N LYS A 79 17.20 -9.71 -1.58
CA LYS A 79 17.74 -11.08 -1.57
C LYS A 79 19.26 -11.09 -1.43
N ARG A 80 19.97 -10.25 -2.21
CA ARG A 80 21.43 -10.11 -2.15
C ARG A 80 21.93 -9.71 -0.75
N GLN A 81 21.16 -8.86 -0.07
CA GLN A 81 21.55 -8.25 1.21
C GLN A 81 20.90 -8.96 2.43
N TRP A 82 20.17 -10.06 2.20
CA TRP A 82 19.29 -10.65 3.19
C TRP A 82 20.02 -11.20 4.43
N SER A 83 21.30 -11.58 4.31
CA SER A 83 22.11 -11.99 5.46
C SER A 83 22.26 -10.88 6.52
N SER A 84 22.23 -9.61 6.08
CA SER A 84 22.23 -8.44 6.96
C SER A 84 20.80 -8.02 7.31
N LEU A 85 19.96 -7.81 6.30
CA LEU A 85 18.60 -7.27 6.46
C LEU A 85 17.64 -8.24 7.17
N GLY A 86 17.87 -9.55 7.03
CA GLY A 86 17.03 -10.63 7.55
C GLY A 86 17.14 -10.89 9.05
N ARG A 87 18.07 -10.23 9.75
CA ARG A 87 18.35 -10.48 11.17
C ARG A 87 17.21 -9.97 12.05
N THR A 88 16.85 -10.72 13.08
CA THR A 88 15.82 -10.35 14.06
C THR A 88 16.36 -10.30 15.48
N ALA A 89 15.70 -9.54 16.34
CA ALA A 89 16.00 -9.52 17.77
C ALA A 89 15.76 -10.91 18.37
N PRO A 90 16.69 -11.42 19.19
CA PRO A 90 16.62 -12.78 19.71
C PRO A 90 15.46 -12.97 20.70
N PRO A 91 15.05 -14.22 20.96
CA PRO A 91 14.11 -14.54 22.03
C PRO A 91 14.58 -13.96 23.38
N GLY A 92 13.64 -13.42 24.16
CA GLY A 92 13.93 -12.80 25.46
C GLY A 92 14.32 -11.31 25.38
N HIS A 93 14.52 -10.75 24.18
CA HIS A 93 14.62 -9.31 23.99
C HIS A 93 13.22 -8.66 24.03
N SER A 94 13.12 -7.40 24.49
CA SER A 94 11.84 -6.65 24.49
C SER A 94 11.25 -6.50 23.09
N ALA A 95 12.12 -6.37 22.08
CA ALA A 95 11.77 -6.34 20.66
C ALA A 95 11.83 -7.71 19.96
N SER A 96 11.74 -8.83 20.69
CA SER A 96 11.90 -10.19 20.13
C SER A 96 11.12 -10.37 18.81
N GLY A 97 11.81 -10.76 17.74
CA GLY A 97 11.24 -10.95 16.41
C GLY A 97 11.17 -9.69 15.53
N CYS A 98 11.43 -8.50 16.06
CA CYS A 98 11.58 -7.30 15.25
C CYS A 98 12.89 -7.33 14.45
N PRO A 99 12.95 -6.72 13.25
CA PRO A 99 14.17 -6.67 12.47
C PRO A 99 15.27 -5.91 13.23
N MET A 100 16.50 -6.44 13.28
CA MET A 100 17.62 -5.80 13.99
C MET A 100 17.95 -4.43 13.42
N PHE A 101 17.69 -4.19 12.14
CA PHE A 101 17.94 -2.89 11.51
C PHE A 101 16.99 -1.78 12.03
N MET A 102 15.96 -2.14 12.80
CA MET A 102 15.08 -1.18 13.48
C MET A 102 15.64 -0.71 14.83
N GLU A 103 16.76 -1.26 15.28
CA GLU A 103 17.37 -0.85 16.55
C GLU A 103 17.71 0.65 16.57
N GLY A 104 17.17 1.36 17.57
CA GLY A 104 17.35 2.81 17.70
C GLY A 104 16.42 3.66 16.83
N HIS A 105 15.53 3.05 16.04
CA HIS A 105 14.50 3.74 15.26
C HIS A 105 13.17 3.84 16.04
N PHE A 106 12.21 4.59 15.48
CA PHE A 106 10.89 4.79 16.06
C PHE A 106 10.18 3.44 16.35
N GLU A 107 9.40 3.39 17.43
CA GLU A 107 8.75 2.19 18.02
C GLU A 107 9.67 1.12 18.64
N TRP A 108 10.97 1.13 18.38
CA TRP A 108 11.90 0.21 19.04
C TRP A 108 12.21 0.65 20.48
N PRO A 109 12.34 -0.27 21.46
CA PRO A 109 12.22 -1.73 21.36
C PRO A 109 10.83 -2.29 21.67
N GLN A 110 9.80 -1.45 21.80
CA GLN A 110 8.47 -1.88 22.24
C GLN A 110 7.70 -2.61 21.14
N SER A 111 7.85 -2.14 19.91
CA SER A 111 7.24 -2.73 18.72
C SER A 111 8.07 -2.42 17.47
N CYS A 112 7.60 -2.95 16.36
CA CYS A 112 8.02 -2.57 15.03
C CYS A 112 6.77 -2.71 14.16
N SER A 113 6.20 -1.61 13.68
CA SER A 113 5.05 -1.61 12.76
C SER A 113 5.48 -1.72 11.30
N GLN A 114 4.67 -2.36 10.44
CA GLN A 114 4.96 -2.44 8.99
C GLN A 114 5.14 -1.04 8.39
N ASP A 115 4.31 -0.11 8.87
CA ASP A 115 4.25 1.31 8.49
C ASP A 115 5.59 2.02 8.56
N ILE A 116 6.49 1.57 9.45
CA ILE A 116 7.82 2.16 9.65
C ILE A 116 8.93 1.23 9.16
N VAL A 117 8.71 -0.10 9.19
CA VAL A 117 9.74 -1.07 8.82
C VAL A 117 10.17 -0.96 7.36
N TYR A 118 9.25 -0.86 6.40
CA TYR A 118 9.66 -0.77 4.99
C TYR A 118 10.23 0.59 4.60
N PRO A 119 9.68 1.73 5.06
CA PRO A 119 10.34 3.02 4.87
C PRO A 119 11.74 3.07 5.50
N THR A 120 11.96 2.43 6.65
CA THR A 120 13.30 2.33 7.23
C THR A 120 14.20 1.44 6.38
N LEU A 121 13.71 0.27 5.94
CA LEU A 121 14.46 -0.70 5.16
C LEU A 121 15.10 -0.09 3.91
N VAL A 122 14.34 0.67 3.12
CA VAL A 122 14.84 1.27 1.86
C VAL A 122 16.00 2.24 2.07
N THR A 123 16.07 2.91 3.22
CA THR A 123 17.17 3.83 3.56
C THR A 123 18.44 3.10 3.97
N LEU A 124 18.32 1.85 4.42
CA LEU A 124 19.43 1.02 4.92
C LEU A 124 19.98 0.05 3.87
N MET A 125 19.27 -0.13 2.75
CA MET A 125 19.77 -0.88 1.60
C MET A 125 20.97 -0.16 0.96
N SER A 126 21.86 -0.93 0.33
CA SER A 126 23.04 -0.43 -0.38
C SER A 126 23.03 -0.85 -1.86
N PRO A 127 22.85 0.11 -2.80
CA PRO A 127 22.52 1.52 -2.56
C PRO A 127 21.10 1.69 -1.97
N PRO A 128 20.78 2.86 -1.38
CA PRO A 128 19.42 3.15 -0.94
C PRO A 128 18.41 3.04 -2.08
N VAL A 129 17.23 2.54 -1.77
CA VAL A 129 16.15 2.29 -2.74
C VAL A 129 15.20 3.48 -2.78
N GLY A 130 14.76 3.87 -3.99
CA GLY A 130 13.76 4.92 -4.16
C GLY A 130 12.41 4.49 -3.59
N ALA A 131 11.83 5.32 -2.72
CA ALA A 131 10.51 5.08 -2.15
C ALA A 131 9.55 6.22 -2.47
N PHE A 132 8.37 5.88 -2.99
CA PHE A 132 7.40 6.84 -3.52
C PHE A 132 5.99 6.55 -3.01
N GLY A 133 5.19 7.59 -2.83
CA GLY A 133 3.88 7.50 -2.20
C GLY A 133 3.91 7.99 -0.76
N ALA A 134 2.97 7.51 0.06
CA ALA A 134 2.91 7.84 1.48
C ALA A 134 2.59 6.59 2.30
N PRO A 135 3.25 6.40 3.46
CA PRO A 135 2.79 5.44 4.46
C PRO A 135 1.50 5.96 5.11
N GLY A 136 0.65 5.07 5.63
CA GLY A 136 -0.65 5.44 6.18
C GLY A 136 -1.72 5.64 5.10
N CYS A 137 -2.80 4.87 5.17
CA CYS A 137 -3.93 5.05 4.27
C CYS A 137 -4.62 6.41 4.48
N GLY A 138 -5.38 6.85 3.46
CA GLY A 138 -6.09 8.13 3.47
C GLY A 138 -5.19 9.37 3.38
N GLN A 139 -3.87 9.24 3.42
CA GLN A 139 -2.96 10.36 3.23
C GLN A 139 -2.76 10.63 1.73
N PRO A 140 -3.00 11.87 1.25
CA PRO A 140 -2.59 12.22 -0.10
C PRO A 140 -1.06 12.11 -0.16
N PRO A 141 -0.50 11.37 -1.14
CA PRO A 141 0.93 11.23 -1.27
C PRO A 141 1.55 12.51 -1.87
N GLY A 142 1.54 13.60 -1.09
CA GLY A 142 1.91 14.93 -1.55
C GLY A 142 1.20 15.36 -2.84
N ASP A 143 1.71 16.39 -3.50
CA ASP A 143 1.06 16.98 -4.68
C ASP A 143 1.26 16.17 -5.98
N GLN A 144 2.03 15.07 -5.97
CA GLN A 144 2.56 14.49 -7.21
C GLN A 144 2.02 13.10 -7.57
N LEU A 145 1.40 12.36 -6.65
CA LEU A 145 0.89 11.02 -6.94
C LEU A 145 -0.61 10.92 -6.56
N PRO A 146 -1.44 10.16 -7.30
CA PRO A 146 -2.83 10.00 -6.93
C PRO A 146 -2.98 9.15 -5.67
N LEU A 147 -4.05 9.33 -4.90
CA LEU A 147 -4.32 8.52 -3.71
C LEU A 147 -4.39 7.03 -4.06
N ALA A 148 -3.63 6.20 -3.34
CA ALA A 148 -3.57 4.77 -3.61
C ALA A 148 -4.21 3.89 -2.52
N CYS A 149 -4.57 4.45 -1.36
CA CYS A 149 -5.33 3.74 -0.33
C CYS A 149 -6.39 4.63 0.30
N PHE A 150 -7.64 4.18 0.26
CA PHE A 150 -8.79 4.87 0.79
C PHE A 150 -9.11 4.34 2.18
N GLU A 151 -8.93 5.15 3.21
CA GLU A 151 -9.22 4.76 4.59
C GLU A 151 -10.62 5.20 5.00
N PHE A 152 -11.54 4.26 5.17
CA PHE A 152 -12.94 4.60 5.44
C PHE A 152 -13.13 5.48 6.70
N GLN A 153 -12.35 5.23 7.75
CA GLN A 153 -12.49 5.90 9.05
C GLN A 153 -11.92 7.32 9.12
N ARG A 154 -10.94 7.65 8.26
CA ARG A 154 -10.30 8.98 8.27
C ARG A 154 -10.92 9.97 7.30
N GLN A 155 -11.79 9.49 6.44
CA GLN A 155 -12.38 10.32 5.41
C GLN A 155 -13.65 11.00 5.92
N PRO A 156 -13.99 12.21 5.42
CA PRO A 156 -15.21 12.92 5.78
C PRO A 156 -16.51 12.13 5.52
N VAL A 157 -16.44 10.99 4.84
CA VAL A 157 -17.55 10.03 4.66
C VAL A 157 -18.22 9.69 5.98
N HIS A 158 -17.44 9.50 7.04
CA HIS A 158 -17.98 9.18 8.35
C HIS A 158 -18.95 10.29 8.85
N ASP A 159 -18.64 11.55 8.54
CA ASP A 159 -19.47 12.70 8.93
C ASP A 159 -20.65 12.92 7.99
N THR A 160 -20.65 12.28 6.81
CA THR A 160 -21.78 12.32 5.86
C THR A 160 -22.87 11.29 6.15
N GLY A 161 -22.64 10.36 7.09
CA GLY A 161 -23.58 9.28 7.40
C GLY A 161 -23.65 8.17 6.35
N LEU A 162 -22.78 8.19 5.34
CA LEU A 162 -22.64 7.11 4.37
C LEU A 162 -21.98 5.90 5.04
N ASP A 163 -22.67 4.76 5.02
CA ASP A 163 -22.09 3.48 5.41
C ASP A 163 -21.17 2.91 4.32
N GLN A 164 -20.38 1.88 4.66
CA GLN A 164 -19.44 1.25 3.74
C GLN A 164 -20.14 0.70 2.49
N LEU A 165 -21.36 0.16 2.63
CA LEU A 165 -22.11 -0.42 1.53
C LEU A 165 -22.57 0.65 0.53
N SER A 166 -23.06 1.78 1.04
CA SER A 166 -23.51 2.93 0.25
C SER A 166 -22.34 3.55 -0.50
N LEU A 167 -21.20 3.73 0.17
CA LEU A 167 -19.96 4.18 -0.47
C LEU A 167 -19.58 3.28 -1.66
N VAL A 168 -19.60 1.95 -1.49
CA VAL A 168 -19.26 1.01 -2.57
C VAL A 168 -20.21 1.13 -3.76
N LYS A 169 -21.52 1.26 -3.49
CA LYS A 169 -22.53 1.41 -4.55
C LYS A 169 -22.33 2.72 -5.32
N GLU A 170 -22.07 3.82 -4.64
CA GLU A 170 -21.82 5.12 -5.25
C GLU A 170 -20.53 5.12 -6.07
N VAL A 171 -19.44 4.59 -5.51
CA VAL A 171 -18.17 4.43 -6.21
C VAL A 171 -18.34 3.54 -7.46
N ALA A 172 -19.12 2.47 -7.36
CA ALA A 172 -19.40 1.60 -8.51
C ALA A 172 -20.24 2.30 -9.58
N ALA A 173 -21.24 3.09 -9.19
CA ALA A 173 -22.06 3.87 -10.11
C ALA A 173 -21.21 4.89 -10.87
N LEU A 174 -20.33 5.61 -10.16
CA LEU A 174 -19.38 6.55 -10.75
C LEU A 174 -18.39 5.86 -11.70
N ALA A 175 -17.83 4.72 -11.30
CA ALA A 175 -16.91 3.95 -12.14
C ALA A 175 -17.56 3.45 -13.45
N ARG A 176 -18.89 3.27 -13.46
CA ARG A 176 -19.68 2.88 -14.63
C ARG A 176 -20.23 4.07 -15.42
N GLY A 177 -19.99 5.30 -14.98
CA GLY A 177 -20.54 6.51 -15.61
C GLY A 177 -22.06 6.63 -15.47
N LEU A 178 -22.67 5.97 -14.47
CA LEU A 178 -24.12 5.95 -14.26
C LEU A 178 -24.64 7.16 -13.45
N ASP A 179 -23.76 7.96 -12.86
CA ASP A 179 -24.13 9.13 -12.05
C ASP A 179 -23.31 10.37 -12.43
N ALA A 180 -23.70 11.02 -13.53
CA ALA A 180 -23.07 12.26 -14.01
C ALA A 180 -23.34 13.45 -13.07
N SER A 181 -24.48 13.46 -12.37
CA SER A 181 -24.85 14.54 -11.44
C SER A 181 -23.97 14.59 -10.19
N ALA A 182 -23.65 13.43 -9.60
CA ALA A 182 -22.70 13.37 -8.50
C ALA A 182 -21.27 13.72 -8.96
N ALA A 183 -20.92 13.42 -10.22
CA ALA A 183 -19.62 13.74 -10.79
C ALA A 183 -19.40 15.25 -11.00
N GLU A 184 -20.46 16.05 -11.17
CA GLU A 184 -20.38 17.50 -11.41
C GLU A 184 -20.53 18.35 -10.14
N SER A 185 -20.96 17.77 -9.02
CA SER A 185 -21.06 18.48 -7.75
C SER A 185 -19.68 18.89 -7.21
N SER A 186 -19.57 20.14 -6.77
CA SER A 186 -18.38 20.70 -6.11
C SER A 186 -18.35 20.44 -4.60
N ASN A 187 -19.31 19.68 -4.06
CA ASN A 187 -19.31 19.38 -2.63
C ASN A 187 -18.18 18.38 -2.26
N ALA A 188 -17.77 18.42 -0.99
CA ALA A 188 -16.65 17.60 -0.49
C ALA A 188 -16.88 16.10 -0.71
N THR A 189 -18.12 15.63 -0.55
CA THR A 189 -18.53 14.24 -0.78
C THR A 189 -18.26 13.81 -2.22
N ALA A 190 -18.65 14.60 -3.20
CA ALA A 190 -18.42 14.31 -4.62
C ALA A 190 -16.94 14.28 -4.98
N ALA A 191 -16.13 15.21 -4.44
CA ALA A 191 -14.68 15.20 -4.63
C ALA A 191 -14.05 13.92 -4.06
N LEU A 192 -14.51 13.52 -2.87
CA LEU A 192 -14.07 12.30 -2.23
C LEU A 192 -14.46 11.05 -3.03
N LEU A 193 -15.71 10.92 -3.48
CA LEU A 193 -16.18 9.77 -4.25
C LEU A 193 -15.42 9.65 -5.58
N ARG A 194 -15.14 10.78 -6.24
CA ARG A 194 -14.28 10.83 -7.43
C ARG A 194 -12.87 10.35 -7.13
N GLY A 195 -12.30 10.71 -5.98
CA GLY A 195 -11.01 10.20 -5.53
C GLY A 195 -11.07 8.68 -5.33
N ALA A 196 -12.06 8.20 -4.58
CA ALA A 196 -12.25 6.79 -4.22
C ALA A 196 -12.40 5.85 -5.43
N LYS A 197 -13.00 6.33 -6.53
CA LYS A 197 -13.27 5.50 -7.72
C LYS A 197 -12.00 4.89 -8.32
N ASP A 198 -10.89 5.62 -8.26
CA ASP A 198 -9.63 5.23 -8.88
C ASP A 198 -8.65 4.61 -7.88
N VAL A 199 -9.07 4.43 -6.63
CA VAL A 199 -8.19 3.88 -5.59
C VAL A 199 -8.13 2.35 -5.68
N PRO A 200 -6.92 1.75 -5.67
CA PRO A 200 -6.76 0.31 -5.74
C PRO A 200 -7.01 -0.42 -4.42
N LEU A 201 -6.99 0.29 -3.29
CA LEU A 201 -7.11 -0.28 -1.95
C LEU A 201 -8.15 0.46 -1.12
N PHE A 202 -9.02 -0.31 -0.45
CA PHE A 202 -9.89 0.19 0.61
C PHE A 202 -9.44 -0.38 1.94
N HIS A 203 -9.23 0.47 2.94
CA HIS A 203 -8.75 0.12 4.26
C HIS A 203 -9.85 0.31 5.32
N HIS A 204 -9.78 -0.51 6.38
CA HIS A 204 -10.80 -0.64 7.43
C HIS A 204 -12.20 -0.99 6.90
N PHE A 205 -12.24 -1.87 5.89
CA PHE A 205 -13.47 -2.32 5.24
C PHE A 205 -14.02 -3.58 5.93
N SER A 206 -14.64 -3.38 7.11
CA SER A 206 -15.06 -4.47 8.01
C SER A 206 -16.47 -4.99 7.76
N ASP A 207 -17.36 -4.23 7.11
CA ASP A 207 -18.74 -4.66 6.86
C ASP A 207 -18.78 -5.82 5.82
N PRO A 208 -19.26 -7.02 6.20
CA PRO A 208 -19.34 -8.15 5.28
C PRO A 208 -20.20 -7.90 4.04
N ALA A 209 -21.29 -7.13 4.16
CA ALA A 209 -22.16 -6.80 3.03
C ALA A 209 -21.46 -5.84 2.07
N ALA A 210 -20.77 -4.84 2.61
CA ALA A 210 -19.97 -3.91 1.81
C ALA A 210 -18.82 -4.64 1.09
N ARG A 211 -18.12 -5.55 1.77
CA ARG A 211 -17.05 -6.36 1.15
C ARG A 211 -17.58 -7.21 -0.01
N ARG A 212 -18.71 -7.89 0.16
CA ARG A 212 -19.34 -8.67 -0.92
C ARG A 212 -19.72 -7.78 -2.10
N ALA A 213 -20.35 -6.64 -1.82
CA ALA A 213 -20.71 -5.68 -2.85
C ALA A 213 -19.49 -5.13 -3.58
N ALA A 214 -18.37 -4.92 -2.89
CA ALA A 214 -17.17 -4.38 -3.51
C ALA A 214 -16.50 -5.39 -4.45
N VAL A 215 -16.48 -6.68 -4.09
CA VAL A 215 -16.06 -7.77 -5.00
C VAL A 215 -16.95 -7.78 -6.25
N GLU A 216 -18.27 -7.79 -6.06
CA GLU A 216 -19.23 -7.89 -7.16
C GLU A 216 -19.23 -6.64 -8.08
N LEU A 217 -19.20 -5.45 -7.49
CA LEU A 217 -19.45 -4.21 -8.20
C LEU A 217 -18.18 -3.53 -8.70
N LEU A 218 -17.07 -3.67 -7.98
CA LEU A 218 -15.79 -2.99 -8.26
C LEU A 218 -14.70 -3.94 -8.77
N GLY A 219 -14.94 -5.26 -8.80
CA GLY A 219 -13.95 -6.26 -9.20
C GLY A 219 -12.78 -6.35 -8.21
N ALA A 220 -13.10 -6.25 -6.91
CA ALA A 220 -12.16 -6.48 -5.81
C ALA A 220 -12.00 -7.97 -5.48
#